data_AF-A0A8R7TDZ3-F1
#
_entry.id   AF-A0A8R7TDZ3-F1
#
_cell.length_a   1.000
_cell.length_b   1.000
_cell.length_c   1.000
_cell.angle_alpha   90.00
_cell.angle_beta   90.00
_cell.angle_gamma   90.00
#
_symmetry.space_group_name_H-M   'P 1'
#
loop_
_entity.id
_entity.type
_entity.pdbx_description
1 polymer ?
#
loop_
_entity_poly.entity_id
_entity_poly.type
_entity_poly.pdbx_seq_one_letter_code
_entity_poly.pdbx_strand_id
1 'polypeptide(L)'
;MGEECKGAGADVNAGVDPAAIEKLYEDVPPMPLMALNHISRLCKSVDASVRFYVKALGFVLIHRPPALDFSGAWLFNYGIGIHLVQRDDARRAADVNPGELDPMDNHISFQCEDMGAMERRLKEMGIRYVKRTINEEEGSPIDQLFFKDPDGFMIEICNCENLELVPAGALGRLRLPRDRHNPPLRMDGADE
;
A
#
# COMPACT_ATOMS: atom_id res chain seq x y z
N MET A 1 -10.27 30.92 16.59
CA MET A 1 -11.70 30.60 16.41
C MET A 1 -11.78 29.61 15.29
N GLY A 2 -11.65 28.32 15.60
CA GLY A 2 -11.77 27.25 14.61
C GLY A 2 -13.24 26.85 14.52
N GLU A 3 -13.80 26.89 13.32
CA GLU A 3 -15.12 26.31 13.04
C GLU A 3 -14.96 24.79 12.96
N GLU A 4 -15.56 24.09 13.93
CA GLU A 4 -15.77 22.65 13.89
C GLU A 4 -16.88 22.34 12.86
N CYS A 5 -16.48 21.72 11.74
CA CYS A 5 -17.41 21.22 10.75
C CYS A 5 -17.85 19.82 11.19
N LYS A 6 -19.08 19.71 11.73
CA LYS A 6 -19.71 18.45 12.10
C LYS A 6 -19.87 17.56 10.86
N GLY A 7 -19.09 16.49 10.77
CA GLY A 7 -19.22 15.46 9.74
C GLY A 7 -20.29 14.45 10.14
N ALA A 8 -21.36 14.34 9.34
CA ALA A 8 -22.30 13.23 9.43
C ALA A 8 -21.59 11.92 9.06
N GLY A 9 -21.85 10.85 9.83
CA GLY A 9 -21.31 9.51 9.57
C GLY A 9 -21.57 9.09 8.12
N ALA A 10 -20.50 8.91 7.36
CA ALA A 10 -20.57 8.52 5.97
C ALA A 10 -21.00 7.06 5.85
N ASP A 11 -21.97 6.81 4.97
CA ASP A 11 -22.32 5.44 4.56
C ASP A 11 -21.08 4.77 3.96
N VAL A 12 -20.69 3.64 4.53
CA VAL A 12 -19.41 2.95 4.28
C VAL A 12 -19.29 2.41 2.84
N ASN A 13 -20.37 2.41 2.06
CA ASN A 13 -20.39 1.98 0.66
C ASN A 13 -21.09 3.00 -0.27
N ALA A 14 -20.81 4.29 -0.11
CA ALA A 14 -21.36 5.33 -0.98
C ALA A 14 -21.14 5.00 -2.48
N GLY A 15 -22.23 4.79 -3.22
CA GLY A 15 -22.22 4.54 -4.67
C GLY A 15 -22.47 3.10 -5.12
N VAL A 16 -22.71 2.15 -4.21
CA VAL A 16 -23.04 0.74 -4.55
C VAL A 16 -24.44 0.37 -4.04
N ASP A 17 -25.31 -0.15 -4.90
CA ASP A 17 -26.66 -0.61 -4.53
C ASP A 17 -26.60 -1.92 -3.71
N PRO A 18 -27.05 -1.93 -2.44
CA PRO A 18 -27.04 -3.13 -1.60
C PRO A 18 -27.80 -4.32 -2.20
N ALA A 19 -28.90 -4.08 -2.92
CA ALA A 19 -29.69 -5.14 -3.54
C ALA A 19 -28.96 -5.80 -4.73
N ALA A 20 -28.00 -5.10 -5.34
CA ALA A 20 -27.17 -5.63 -6.42
C ALA A 20 -25.98 -6.46 -5.89
N ILE A 21 -25.51 -6.20 -4.65
CA ILE A 21 -24.36 -6.90 -4.06
C ILE A 21 -24.63 -8.40 -3.88
N GLU A 22 -25.82 -8.78 -3.41
CA GLU A 22 -26.14 -10.19 -3.16
C GLU A 22 -26.12 -11.01 -4.46
N LYS A 23 -26.67 -10.44 -5.54
CA LYS A 23 -26.72 -11.07 -6.86
C LYS A 23 -25.36 -11.15 -7.55
N LEU A 24 -24.43 -10.25 -7.22
CA LEU A 24 -23.08 -10.21 -7.81
C LEU A 24 -22.32 -11.53 -7.64
N TYR A 25 -22.64 -12.29 -6.59
CA TYR A 25 -21.93 -13.51 -6.22
C TYR A 25 -22.61 -14.81 -6.68
N GLU A 26 -23.77 -14.77 -7.36
CA GLU A 26 -24.53 -15.98 -7.72
C GLU A 26 -23.75 -16.91 -8.66
N ASP A 27 -23.09 -16.36 -9.69
CA ASP A 27 -22.41 -17.14 -10.74
C ASP A 27 -20.87 -17.03 -10.70
N VAL A 28 -20.30 -16.49 -9.61
CA VAL A 28 -18.85 -16.28 -9.52
C VAL A 28 -18.18 -17.51 -8.91
N PRO A 29 -17.32 -18.25 -9.65
CA PRO A 29 -16.58 -19.38 -9.09
C PRO A 29 -15.50 -18.91 -8.11
N PRO A 30 -14.98 -19.80 -7.24
CA PRO A 30 -13.84 -19.47 -6.40
C PRO A 30 -12.60 -19.20 -7.25
N MET A 31 -11.88 -18.12 -6.96
CA MET A 31 -10.63 -17.79 -7.65
C MET A 31 -9.46 -18.56 -7.03
N PRO A 32 -8.54 -19.13 -7.82
CA PRO A 32 -7.37 -19.85 -7.33
C PRO A 32 -6.24 -18.87 -6.93
N LEU A 33 -6.59 -17.80 -6.20
CA LEU A 33 -5.68 -16.74 -5.77
C LEU A 33 -5.47 -16.85 -4.26
N MET A 34 -4.24 -16.55 -3.80
CA MET A 34 -3.86 -16.68 -2.39
C MET A 34 -3.71 -15.32 -1.69
N ALA A 35 -3.02 -14.38 -2.33
CA ALA A 35 -2.74 -13.05 -1.81
C ALA A 35 -2.24 -12.13 -2.94
N LEU A 36 -2.14 -10.83 -2.65
CA LEU A 36 -1.37 -9.90 -3.47
C LEU A 36 0.10 -10.31 -3.45
N ASN A 37 0.68 -10.56 -4.62
CA ASN A 37 2.06 -11.06 -4.70
C ASN A 37 3.08 -9.92 -4.76
N HIS A 38 2.87 -8.96 -5.66
CA HIS A 38 3.73 -7.80 -5.83
C HIS A 38 2.98 -6.66 -6.51
N ILE A 39 3.54 -5.46 -6.39
CA ILE A 39 3.19 -4.31 -7.22
C ILE A 39 4.33 -4.01 -8.20
N SER A 40 3.97 -3.52 -9.38
CA SER A 40 4.95 -3.01 -10.34
C SER A 40 4.99 -1.49 -10.29
N ARG A 41 6.21 -0.93 -10.38
CA ARG A 41 6.46 0.50 -10.40
C ARG A 41 7.46 0.86 -11.50
N LEU A 42 7.04 1.77 -12.37
CA LEU A 42 7.92 2.40 -13.34
C LEU A 42 8.69 3.53 -12.67
N CYS A 43 10.01 3.50 -12.77
CA CYS A 43 10.88 4.49 -12.12
C CYS A 43 11.84 5.16 -13.11
N LYS A 44 12.19 6.43 -12.85
CA LYS A 44 13.25 7.13 -13.61
C LYS A 44 14.63 6.56 -13.30
N SER A 45 14.85 6.13 -12.06
CA SER A 45 16.11 5.59 -11.60
C SER A 45 15.85 4.46 -10.62
N VAL A 46 16.19 3.23 -11.02
CA VAL A 46 16.07 2.05 -10.15
C VAL A 46 16.84 2.26 -8.86
N ASP A 47 18.04 2.82 -8.95
CA ASP A 47 18.93 3.07 -7.82
C ASP A 47 18.34 4.10 -6.83
N ALA A 48 17.72 5.18 -7.31
CA ALA A 48 17.02 6.14 -6.45
C ALA A 48 15.79 5.51 -5.76
N SER A 49 14.99 4.74 -6.49
CA SER A 49 13.81 4.05 -5.94
C SER A 49 14.20 2.97 -4.94
N VAL A 50 15.23 2.16 -5.22
CA VAL A 50 15.76 1.17 -4.26
C VAL A 50 16.18 1.87 -2.97
N ARG A 51 16.98 2.94 -3.05
CA ARG A 51 17.38 3.69 -1.85
C ARG A 51 16.18 4.23 -1.09
N PHE A 52 15.18 4.77 -1.77
CA PHE A 52 13.97 5.26 -1.14
C PHE A 52 13.23 4.13 -0.40
N TYR A 53 12.87 3.05 -1.08
CA TYR A 53 12.07 1.98 -0.48
C TYR A 53 12.81 1.26 0.65
N VAL A 54 14.13 1.09 0.54
CA VAL A 54 14.95 0.54 1.62
C VAL A 54 15.03 1.50 2.81
N LYS A 55 15.32 2.78 2.57
CA LYS A 55 15.57 3.73 3.66
C LYS A 55 14.28 4.22 4.30
N ALA A 56 13.28 4.63 3.52
CA ALA A 56 12.02 5.16 4.06
C ALA A 56 11.14 4.05 4.63
N LEU A 57 11.07 2.90 3.95
CA LEU A 57 10.09 1.85 4.23
C LEU A 57 10.70 0.51 4.61
N GLY A 58 12.01 0.40 4.81
CA GLY A 58 12.63 -0.84 5.30
C GLY A 58 12.52 -2.04 4.35
N PHE A 59 12.24 -1.84 3.07
CA PHE A 59 12.22 -2.94 2.11
C PHE A 59 13.60 -3.57 1.93
N VAL A 60 13.66 -4.88 1.64
CA VAL A 60 14.91 -5.60 1.40
C VAL A 60 15.07 -5.85 -0.09
N LEU A 61 16.21 -5.47 -0.66
CA LEU A 61 16.57 -5.82 -2.04
C LEU A 61 16.83 -7.33 -2.12
N ILE A 62 16.13 -8.02 -3.02
CA ILE A 62 16.30 -9.47 -3.22
C ILE A 62 16.98 -9.77 -4.55
N HIS A 63 17.66 -10.92 -4.62
CA HIS A 63 18.32 -11.36 -5.85
C HIS A 63 17.29 -11.59 -6.96
N ARG A 64 17.57 -11.00 -8.12
CA ARG A 64 16.71 -11.10 -9.29
C ARG A 64 16.92 -12.44 -10.00
N PRO A 65 15.86 -13.15 -10.41
CA PRO A 65 15.99 -14.28 -11.31
C PRO A 65 16.69 -13.85 -12.62
N PRO A 66 17.65 -14.62 -13.14
CA PRO A 66 18.45 -14.23 -14.31
C PRO A 66 17.66 -14.00 -15.62
N ALA A 67 16.40 -14.45 -15.68
CA ALA A 67 15.58 -14.52 -16.89
C ALA A 67 15.02 -13.17 -17.40
N LEU A 68 15.47 -12.04 -16.87
CA LEU A 68 14.94 -10.72 -17.20
C LEU A 68 16.10 -9.83 -17.67
N ASP A 69 16.12 -9.41 -18.93
CA ASP A 69 17.19 -8.56 -19.50
C ASP A 69 16.71 -7.11 -19.66
N PHE A 70 16.58 -6.42 -18.53
CA PHE A 70 16.25 -4.99 -18.44
C PHE A 70 16.74 -4.41 -17.11
N SER A 71 16.96 -3.10 -17.07
CA SER A 71 17.29 -2.37 -15.84
C SER A 71 16.10 -2.39 -14.88
N GLY A 72 16.20 -3.15 -13.80
CA GLY A 72 15.14 -3.31 -12.81
C GLY A 72 15.63 -3.92 -11.52
N ALA A 73 14.80 -3.86 -10.48
CA ALA A 73 15.10 -4.43 -9.17
C ALA A 73 13.84 -5.06 -8.57
N TRP A 74 14.06 -6.00 -7.65
CA TRP A 74 12.99 -6.59 -6.84
C TRP A 74 13.29 -6.31 -5.38
N LEU A 75 12.32 -5.72 -4.69
CA LEU A 75 12.37 -5.60 -3.23
C LEU A 75 11.25 -6.43 -2.62
N PHE A 76 11.45 -6.89 -1.38
CA PHE A 76 10.46 -7.65 -0.64
C PHE A 76 10.50 -7.25 0.84
N ASN A 77 9.32 -6.99 1.41
CA ASN A 77 9.08 -6.94 2.85
C ASN A 77 7.56 -6.97 3.10
N TYR A 78 7.13 -7.18 4.34
CA TYR A 78 5.70 -7.12 4.74
C TYR A 78 4.78 -8.06 3.94
N GLY A 79 5.35 -9.15 3.41
CA GLY A 79 4.64 -10.13 2.60
C GLY A 79 4.35 -9.72 1.15
N ILE A 80 4.88 -8.58 0.68
CA ILE A 80 4.67 -8.07 -0.68
C ILE A 80 5.98 -7.72 -1.40
N GLY A 81 6.03 -8.00 -2.70
CA GLY A 81 7.11 -7.55 -3.58
C GLY A 81 6.89 -6.17 -4.19
N ILE A 82 7.97 -5.41 -4.38
CA ILE A 82 8.01 -4.23 -5.27
C ILE A 82 8.91 -4.57 -6.46
N HIS A 83 8.32 -4.66 -7.64
CA HIS A 83 9.01 -4.83 -8.90
C HIS A 83 9.27 -3.47 -9.54
N LEU A 84 10.52 -3.01 -9.45
CA LEU A 84 10.98 -1.79 -10.11
C LEU A 84 11.40 -2.09 -11.54
N VAL A 85 10.85 -1.32 -12.47
CA VAL A 85 11.22 -1.34 -13.88
C VAL A 85 11.68 0.05 -14.26
N GLN A 86 12.92 0.19 -14.74
CA GLN A 86 13.40 1.47 -15.22
C GLN A 86 12.62 1.85 -16.49
N ARG A 87 12.15 3.09 -16.56
CA ARG A 87 11.58 3.63 -17.79
C ARG A 87 12.72 4.01 -18.73
N ASP A 88 12.59 3.62 -20.00
CA ASP A 88 13.31 4.28 -21.10
C ASP A 88 12.46 5.47 -21.56
N ASP A 89 13.07 6.50 -22.16
CA ASP A 89 12.39 7.74 -22.58
C ASP A 89 11.13 7.53 -23.47
N ALA A 90 10.99 6.35 -24.07
CA ALA A 90 9.83 5.92 -24.86
C ALA A 90 8.59 5.52 -24.01
N ARG A 91 8.74 5.21 -22.72
CA ARG A 91 7.63 4.80 -21.84
C ARG A 91 7.13 6.01 -21.04
N ARG A 92 6.19 6.76 -21.61
CA ARG A 92 5.42 7.76 -20.86
C ARG A 92 4.47 7.04 -19.90
N ALA A 93 4.66 7.21 -18.59
CA ALA A 93 3.59 6.97 -17.63
C ALA A 93 2.68 8.21 -17.66
N ALA A 94 1.42 8.03 -18.01
CA ALA A 94 0.45 9.13 -18.09
C ALA A 94 0.08 9.70 -16.70
N ASP A 95 0.34 8.95 -15.62
CA ASP A 95 -0.36 9.13 -14.34
C ASP A 95 0.58 9.52 -13.18
N VAL A 96 1.70 10.17 -13.48
CA VAL A 96 2.58 10.68 -12.42
C VAL A 96 2.28 12.16 -12.24
N ASN A 97 1.57 12.50 -11.16
CA ASN A 97 1.43 13.87 -10.68
C ASN A 97 2.55 14.17 -9.66
N PRO A 98 3.70 14.75 -10.06
CA PRO A 98 4.71 15.19 -9.09
C PRO A 98 4.24 16.42 -8.27
N GLY A 99 3.02 16.92 -8.52
CA GLY A 99 2.40 18.04 -7.83
C GLY A 99 1.98 17.70 -6.39
N GLU A 100 0.93 18.38 -5.93
CA GLU A 100 0.52 18.39 -4.52
C GLU A 100 0.13 17.00 -3.98
N LEU A 101 0.22 16.87 -2.65
CA LEU A 101 -0.25 15.68 -1.95
C LEU A 101 -1.77 15.78 -1.85
N ASP A 102 -2.48 14.84 -2.47
CA ASP A 102 -3.93 14.71 -2.40
C ASP A 102 -4.27 13.37 -1.76
N PRO A 103 -4.75 13.31 -0.50
CA PRO A 103 -5.13 12.06 0.16
C PRO A 103 -6.18 11.21 -0.59
N MET A 104 -6.86 11.76 -1.60
CA MET A 104 -7.86 11.05 -2.40
C MET A 104 -7.27 10.41 -3.68
N ASP A 105 -6.02 10.68 -4.01
CA ASP A 105 -5.35 10.11 -5.19
C ASP A 105 -4.96 8.63 -4.96
N ASN A 106 -4.65 7.91 -6.04
CA ASN A 106 -4.32 6.48 -5.98
C ASN A 106 -3.06 6.23 -5.15
N HIS A 107 -3.13 5.28 -4.22
CA HIS A 107 -2.01 4.95 -3.33
C HIS A 107 -1.88 3.45 -3.06
N ILE A 108 -0.72 3.08 -2.54
CA ILE A 108 -0.53 1.82 -1.81
C ILE A 108 -0.46 2.15 -0.32
N SER A 109 -1.08 1.31 0.50
CA SER A 109 -1.14 1.53 1.94
C SER A 109 -0.40 0.44 2.70
N PHE A 110 0.30 0.84 3.78
CA PHE A 110 0.92 -0.08 4.72
C PHE A 110 0.39 0.14 6.13
N GLN A 111 0.05 -0.96 6.79
CA GLN A 111 -0.30 -0.97 8.21
C GLN A 111 0.94 -0.64 9.05
N CYS A 112 0.78 0.18 10.09
CA CYS A 112 1.87 0.62 10.95
C CYS A 112 1.49 0.53 12.44
N GLU A 113 2.41 -0.04 13.22
CA GLU A 113 2.31 -0.18 14.67
C GLU A 113 2.80 1.08 15.43
N ASP A 114 3.65 1.91 14.83
CA ASP A 114 4.18 3.14 15.43
C ASP A 114 4.22 4.28 14.39
N MET A 115 3.11 5.01 14.33
CA MET A 115 2.94 6.19 13.47
C MET A 115 3.96 7.29 13.81
N GLY A 116 4.35 7.43 15.07
CA GLY A 116 5.32 8.43 15.51
C GLY A 116 6.73 8.13 14.99
N ALA A 117 7.14 6.86 14.98
CA ALA A 117 8.40 6.44 14.38
C ALA A 117 8.43 6.71 12.87
N MET A 118 7.35 6.39 12.15
CA MET A 118 7.28 6.71 10.72
C MET A 118 7.30 8.21 10.45
N GLU A 119 6.59 9.02 11.24
CA GLU A 119 6.63 10.48 11.10
C GLU A 119 8.05 11.04 11.30
N ARG A 120 8.79 10.56 12.33
CA ARG A 120 10.20 10.94 12.53
C ARG A 120 11.06 10.52 11.35
N ARG A 121 10.86 9.31 10.84
CA ARG A 121 11.63 8.77 9.71
C ARG A 121 11.49 9.64 8.46
N LEU A 122 10.26 10.05 8.12
CA LEU A 122 9.98 10.92 6.98
C LEU A 122 10.64 12.30 7.16
N LYS A 123 10.57 12.87 8.37
CA LYS A 123 11.23 14.16 8.70
C LYS A 123 12.74 14.10 8.52
N GLU A 124 13.40 13.08 9.06
CA GLU A 124 14.85 12.89 8.95
C GLU A 124 15.33 12.78 7.50
N MET A 125 14.50 12.18 6.64
CA MET A 125 14.77 12.04 5.21
C MET A 125 14.38 13.27 4.39
N GLY A 126 13.77 14.30 5.00
CA GLY A 126 13.28 15.48 4.30
C GLY A 126 12.10 15.20 3.36
N ILE A 127 11.34 14.13 3.59
CA ILE A 127 10.18 13.75 2.78
C ILE A 127 8.97 14.57 3.23
N ARG A 128 8.32 15.27 2.31
CA ARG A 128 7.06 15.98 2.57
C ARG A 128 5.93 14.96 2.71
N TYR A 129 5.07 15.16 3.71
CA TYR A 129 3.90 14.32 3.96
C TYR A 129 2.70 15.15 4.45
N VAL A 130 1.51 14.57 4.32
CA VAL A 130 0.25 15.05 4.93
C VAL A 130 -0.15 14.07 6.01
N LYS A 131 -0.60 14.57 7.16
CA LYS A 131 -1.18 13.76 8.24
C LYS A 131 -2.68 14.02 8.31
N ARG A 132 -3.46 12.95 8.50
CA ARG A 132 -4.90 13.00 8.75
C ARG A 132 -5.23 12.00 9.85
N THR A 133 -6.25 12.29 10.64
CA THR A 133 -6.86 11.32 11.54
C THR A 133 -8.35 11.27 11.22
N ILE A 134 -8.92 10.07 11.15
CA ILE A 134 -10.35 9.82 10.94
C ILE A 134 -10.89 8.99 12.10
N ASN A 135 -12.21 8.93 12.24
CA ASN A 135 -12.92 8.17 13.28
C ASN A 135 -12.54 8.55 14.72
N GLU A 136 -12.08 9.79 14.96
CA GLU A 136 -11.72 10.27 16.30
C GLU A 136 -12.95 10.33 17.23
N GLU A 137 -14.09 10.81 16.71
CA GLU A 137 -15.31 11.00 17.49
C GLU A 137 -16.00 9.67 17.83
N GLU A 138 -15.77 8.65 17.02
CA GLU A 138 -16.30 7.29 17.14
C GLU A 138 -15.47 6.39 18.09
N GLY A 139 -14.36 6.91 18.63
CA GLY A 139 -13.52 6.23 19.63
C GLY A 139 -12.55 5.19 19.05
N SER A 140 -12.43 5.10 17.73
CA SER A 140 -11.49 4.21 17.01
C SER A 140 -10.65 5.02 16.02
N PRO A 141 -9.80 5.95 16.51
CA PRO A 141 -9.05 6.84 15.64
C PRO A 141 -8.11 6.05 14.72
N ILE A 142 -8.13 6.43 13.45
CA ILE A 142 -7.22 5.92 12.42
C ILE A 142 -6.37 7.10 11.94
N ASP A 143 -5.09 7.05 12.29
CA ASP A 143 -4.07 7.97 11.80
C ASP A 143 -3.60 7.52 10.41
N GLN A 144 -3.40 8.50 9.52
CA GLN A 144 -2.92 8.31 8.16
C GLN A 144 -1.77 9.29 7.88
N LEU A 145 -0.70 8.80 7.24
CA LEU A 145 0.38 9.61 6.68
C LEU A 145 0.45 9.37 5.17
N PHE A 146 0.35 10.43 4.39
CA PHE A 146 0.43 10.38 2.93
C PHE A 146 1.69 11.08 2.43
N PHE A 147 2.48 10.42 1.60
CA PHE A 147 3.67 10.98 0.95
C PHE A 147 3.88 10.33 -0.42
N LYS A 148 4.88 10.83 -1.17
CA LYS A 148 5.20 10.31 -2.50
C LYS A 148 6.58 9.67 -2.53
N ASP A 149 6.72 8.65 -3.37
CA ASP A 149 8.01 8.11 -3.75
C ASP A 149 8.76 9.05 -4.72
N PRO A 150 10.02 8.76 -5.11
CA PRO A 150 10.81 9.63 -5.99
C PRO A 150 10.17 9.89 -7.37
N ASP A 151 9.26 9.01 -7.77
CA ASP A 151 8.55 9.05 -9.03
C ASP A 151 7.12 9.58 -8.86
N GLY A 152 6.74 10.09 -7.69
CA GLY A 152 5.44 10.75 -7.47
C GLY A 152 4.29 9.81 -7.13
N PHE A 153 4.52 8.51 -6.98
CA PHE A 153 3.47 7.57 -6.56
C PHE A 153 3.16 7.75 -5.08
N MET A 154 1.89 7.86 -4.75
CA MET A 154 1.47 8.09 -3.38
C MET A 154 1.53 6.80 -2.56
N ILE A 155 1.98 6.95 -1.32
CA ILE A 155 2.07 5.92 -0.29
C ILE A 155 1.31 6.44 0.92
N GLU A 156 0.45 5.59 1.46
CA GLU A 156 -0.23 5.78 2.73
C GLU A 156 0.42 4.87 3.80
N ILE A 157 0.55 5.41 5.01
CA ILE A 157 0.80 4.63 6.22
C ILE A 157 -0.42 4.83 7.12
N CYS A 158 -1.07 3.75 7.56
CA CYS A 158 -2.20 3.82 8.48
C CYS A 158 -2.09 2.83 9.64
N ASN A 159 -2.79 3.10 10.74
CA ASN A 159 -3.02 2.16 11.83
C ASN A 159 -4.45 1.56 11.76
N CYS A 160 -4.84 1.10 10.57
CA CYS A 160 -6.18 0.62 10.26
C CYS A 160 -6.62 -0.65 11.02
N GLU A 161 -5.75 -1.30 11.80
CA GLU A 161 -6.13 -2.38 12.73
C GLU A 161 -7.19 -1.97 13.77
N ASN A 162 -7.37 -0.66 13.98
CA ASN A 162 -8.44 -0.11 14.81
C ASN A 162 -9.83 -0.16 14.15
N LEU A 163 -9.91 -0.54 12.86
CA LEU A 163 -11.16 -0.61 12.09
C LEU A 163 -11.73 -2.03 12.04
N GLU A 164 -12.96 -2.20 12.51
CA GLU A 164 -13.70 -3.44 12.29
C GLU A 164 -14.23 -3.52 10.85
N LEU A 165 -13.78 -4.53 10.10
CA LEU A 165 -14.28 -4.80 8.76
C LEU A 165 -15.56 -5.65 8.84
N VAL A 166 -16.71 -5.05 8.52
CA VAL A 166 -18.00 -5.73 8.44
C VAL A 166 -18.32 -6.04 6.98
N PRO A 167 -18.36 -7.31 6.55
CA PRO A 167 -18.68 -7.66 5.16
C PRO A 167 -20.13 -7.30 4.83
N ALA A 168 -20.35 -6.60 3.72
CA ALA A 168 -21.69 -6.29 3.20
C ALA A 168 -22.45 -7.52 2.63
N GLY A 169 -21.89 -8.72 2.78
CA GLY A 169 -22.41 -9.98 2.24
C GLY A 169 -21.29 -11.00 1.98
N ALA A 170 -21.67 -12.21 1.55
CA ALA A 170 -20.75 -13.24 1.04
C ALA A 170 -19.53 -13.58 1.91
N LEU A 171 -19.65 -13.53 3.24
CA LEU A 171 -18.57 -13.79 4.21
C LEU A 171 -17.75 -15.06 3.91
N GLY A 172 -18.39 -16.16 3.49
CA GLY A 172 -17.72 -17.42 3.16
C GLY A 172 -16.76 -17.36 1.95
N ARG A 173 -16.80 -16.26 1.19
CA ARG A 173 -15.89 -15.99 0.07
C ARG A 173 -14.62 -15.25 0.47
N LEU A 174 -14.55 -14.68 1.67
CA LEU A 174 -13.32 -14.04 2.14
C LEU A 174 -12.17 -15.07 2.16
N ARG A 175 -11.05 -14.66 1.60
CA ARG A 175 -9.79 -15.41 1.60
C ARG A 175 -8.74 -14.53 2.23
N LEU A 176 -8.40 -14.84 3.47
CA LEU A 176 -7.34 -14.17 4.19
C LEU A 176 -6.04 -14.96 3.97
N PRO A 177 -4.91 -14.29 3.68
CA PRO A 177 -3.63 -14.96 3.55
C PRO A 177 -3.29 -15.73 4.83
N ARG A 178 -3.04 -17.04 4.73
CA ARG A 178 -2.59 -17.90 5.83
C ARG A 178 -1.45 -18.80 5.36
N ASP A 179 -0.41 -18.90 6.17
CA ASP A 179 0.69 -19.89 6.21
C ASP A 179 1.47 -20.24 4.92
N ARG A 180 1.12 -19.71 3.75
CA ARG A 180 1.73 -20.05 2.44
C ARG A 180 1.69 -18.92 1.41
N HIS A 181 1.39 -17.70 1.81
CA HIS A 181 1.24 -16.58 0.86
C HIS A 181 2.57 -15.94 0.45
N ASN A 182 3.60 -16.06 1.30
CA ASN A 182 4.92 -15.50 1.05
C ASN A 182 5.81 -16.47 0.26
N PRO A 183 6.65 -15.98 -0.67
CA PRO A 183 7.73 -16.77 -1.25
C PRO A 183 8.68 -17.31 -0.17
N PRO A 184 9.27 -18.51 -0.36
CA PRO A 184 10.26 -19.03 0.59
C PRO A 184 11.48 -18.10 0.64
N LEU A 185 11.81 -17.62 1.84
CA LEU A 185 13.01 -16.82 2.10
C LEU A 185 14.13 -17.75 2.53
N ARG A 186 15.27 -17.69 1.81
CA ARG A 186 16.49 -18.35 2.27
C ARG A 186 17.15 -17.44 3.29
N MET A 187 17.16 -17.86 4.55
CA MET A 187 17.93 -17.22 5.61
C MET A 187 19.28 -17.94 5.65
N ASP A 188 20.35 -17.29 5.20
CA ASP A 188 21.69 -17.86 5.33
C ASP A 188 22.05 -17.88 6.83
N GLY A 189 22.13 -19.07 7.46
CA GLY A 189 22.59 -19.24 8.85
C GLY A 189 21.64 -19.88 9.87
N ALA A 190 20.79 -20.85 9.49
CA ALA A 190 19.98 -21.63 10.45
C ALA A 190 20.69 -22.90 11.00
N ASP A 191 22.00 -23.02 10.77
CA ASP A 191 22.86 -24.07 11.35
C ASP A 191 24.14 -23.41 11.92
N GLU A 192 24.07 -22.89 13.14
CA GLU A 192 25.14 -22.91 14.15
C GLU A 192 24.53 -23.09 15.55
#